data_AF-A0A435XSC1-F1
#
_entry.id   AF-A0A435XSC1-F1
#
_cell.length_a   1.000
_cell.length_b   1.000
_cell.length_c   1.000
_cell.angle_alpha   90.00
_cell.angle_beta   90.00
_cell.angle_gamma   90.00
#
_symmetry.space_group_name_H-M   'P 1'
#
loop_
_entity.id
_entity.type
_entity.pdbx_description
1 polymer ?
#
loop_
_entity_poly.entity_id
_entity_poly.type
_entity_poly.pdbx_seq_one_letter_code
_entity_poly.pdbx_strand_id
1 'polypeptide(L)'
;MLGTIRAFWNDQRGIAMILVAIMLPVLIGFALLAIDMSRANGLHNDLQKGVDALALATAAELDGRSDSITRANLAKTTLLTNKTKFSTAGDHTLALADVTVTYLTGIPADDSIKLSAAGVDANGVNWASTDPKA
;
A
#
# COMPACT_ATOMS: atom_id res chain seq x y z
N MET A 1 -47.44 14.06 -45.93
CA MET A 1 -46.29 13.17 -45.62
C MET A 1 -44.93 13.86 -45.84
N LEU A 2 -44.74 14.70 -46.87
CA LEU A 2 -43.45 15.43 -47.06
C LEU A 2 -43.09 16.38 -45.90
N GLY A 3 -44.08 17.05 -45.29
CA GLY A 3 -43.83 18.03 -44.21
C GLY A 3 -43.30 17.42 -42.91
N THR A 4 -43.82 16.25 -42.51
CA THR A 4 -43.34 15.52 -41.32
C THR A 4 -41.93 14.98 -41.51
N ILE A 5 -41.58 14.52 -42.72
CA ILE A 5 -40.21 14.10 -43.07
C ILE A 5 -39.25 15.30 -42.99
N ARG A 6 -39.64 16.48 -43.47
CA ARG A 6 -38.82 17.70 -43.43
C ARG A 6 -38.65 18.26 -42.01
N ALA A 7 -39.68 18.12 -41.16
CA ALA A 7 -39.63 18.50 -39.75
C ALA A 7 -38.69 17.59 -38.95
N PHE A 8 -38.71 16.27 -39.21
CA PHE A 8 -37.78 15.32 -38.59
C PHE A 8 -36.32 15.58 -39.01
N TRP A 9 -36.09 15.93 -40.28
CA TRP A 9 -34.74 16.23 -40.80
C TRP A 9 -34.14 17.52 -40.21
N ASN A 10 -34.97 18.46 -39.78
CA ASN A 10 -34.55 19.70 -39.12
C ASN A 10 -34.56 19.62 -37.58
N ASP A 11 -34.91 18.47 -37.00
CA ASP A 11 -34.99 18.32 -35.55
C ASP A 11 -33.59 18.16 -34.94
N GLN A 12 -33.09 19.23 -34.31
CA GLN A 12 -31.79 19.26 -33.63
C GLN A 12 -31.87 18.94 -32.14
N ARG A 13 -33.07 18.67 -31.58
CA ARG A 13 -33.26 18.45 -30.13
C ARG A 13 -32.52 17.21 -29.62
N GLY A 14 -32.17 16.27 -30.52
CA GLY A 14 -31.46 15.02 -30.20
C GLY A 14 -29.93 15.10 -30.15
N ILE A 15 -29.29 16.20 -30.57
CA ILE A 15 -27.82 16.32 -30.62
C ILE A 15 -27.19 16.15 -29.23
N ALA A 16 -27.83 16.69 -28.18
CA ALA A 16 -27.39 16.49 -26.80
C ALA A 16 -27.45 15.01 -26.38
N MET A 17 -28.39 14.22 -26.91
CA MET A 17 -28.51 12.80 -26.57
C MET A 17 -27.36 11.97 -27.15
N ILE A 18 -26.84 12.34 -28.33
CA ILE A 18 -25.65 11.68 -28.90
C ILE A 18 -24.44 11.93 -28.01
N LEU A 19 -24.24 13.19 -27.60
CA LEU A 19 -23.16 13.55 -26.69
C LEU A 19 -23.30 12.80 -25.36
N VAL A 20 -24.50 12.76 -24.76
CA VAL A 20 -24.77 12.05 -23.51
C VAL A 20 -24.55 10.54 -23.66
N ALA A 21 -24.98 9.93 -24.77
CA ALA A 21 -24.79 8.51 -25.04
C ALA A 21 -23.31 8.11 -25.12
N ILE A 22 -22.43 9.00 -25.59
CA ILE A 22 -20.99 8.77 -25.64
C ILE A 22 -20.33 9.11 -24.29
N MET A 23 -20.71 10.22 -23.67
CA MET A 23 -20.10 10.68 -22.42
C MET A 23 -20.46 9.79 -21.23
N LEU A 24 -21.68 9.25 -21.15
CA LEU A 24 -22.08 8.42 -20.01
C LEU A 24 -21.19 7.18 -19.82
N PRO A 25 -20.94 6.32 -20.84
CA PRO A 25 -20.00 5.21 -20.72
C PRO A 25 -18.59 5.65 -20.35
N VAL A 26 -18.12 6.77 -20.91
CA VAL A 26 -16.78 7.32 -20.62
C VAL A 26 -16.67 7.74 -19.15
N LEU A 27 -17.66 8.48 -18.63
CA LEU A 27 -17.69 8.92 -17.24
C LEU A 27 -17.81 7.73 -16.28
N ILE A 28 -18.62 6.72 -16.62
CA ILE A 28 -18.71 5.47 -15.85
C ILE A 28 -17.35 4.76 -15.84
N GLY A 29 -16.69 4.67 -16.99
CA GLY A 29 -15.34 4.09 -17.09
C GLY A 29 -14.33 4.80 -16.20
N PHE A 30 -14.30 6.13 -16.21
CA PHE A 30 -13.44 6.90 -15.31
C PHE A 30 -13.79 6.73 -13.83
N ALA A 31 -15.08 6.63 -13.49
CA ALA A 31 -15.49 6.37 -12.11
C ALA A 31 -14.98 5.02 -11.60
N LEU A 32 -15.03 3.97 -12.43
CA LEU A 32 -14.49 2.65 -12.09
C LEU A 32 -12.97 2.68 -11.88
N LEU A 33 -12.23 3.34 -12.77
CA LEU A 33 -10.78 3.53 -12.62
C LEU A 33 -10.43 4.29 -11.33
N ALA A 34 -11.21 5.32 -10.99
CA ALA A 34 -11.01 6.08 -9.76
C ALA A 34 -11.24 5.20 -8.51
N ILE A 35 -12.24 4.32 -8.52
CA ILE A 35 -12.51 3.36 -7.44
C ILE A 35 -11.34 2.39 -7.27
N ASP A 36 -10.85 1.82 -8.37
CA ASP A 36 -9.73 0.87 -8.32
C ASP A 36 -8.45 1.52 -7.81
N MET A 37 -8.16 2.75 -8.27
CA MET A 37 -7.03 3.52 -7.77
C MET A 37 -7.20 3.85 -6.27
N SER A 38 -8.41 4.24 -5.85
CA SER A 38 -8.70 4.49 -4.43
C SER A 38 -8.44 3.25 -3.56
N ARG A 39 -8.82 2.06 -4.03
CA ARG A 39 -8.61 0.80 -3.31
C ARG A 39 -7.12 0.44 -3.22
N ALA A 40 -6.37 0.57 -4.31
CA ALA A 40 -4.94 0.28 -4.34
C ALA A 40 -4.14 1.20 -3.42
N ASN A 41 -4.40 2.51 -3.47
CA ASN A 41 -3.73 3.46 -2.57
C ASN A 41 -4.17 3.30 -1.12
N GLY A 42 -5.46 3.02 -0.88
CA GLY A 42 -5.98 2.72 0.45
C GLY A 42 -5.24 1.54 1.08
N LEU A 43 -5.15 0.42 0.35
CA LEU A 43 -4.40 -0.75 0.79
C LEU A 43 -2.93 -0.43 1.06
N HIS A 44 -2.26 0.33 0.18
CA HIS A 44 -0.87 0.72 0.37
C HIS A 44 -0.67 1.53 1.67
N ASN A 45 -1.53 2.52 1.91
CA ASN A 45 -1.47 3.35 3.12
C ASN A 45 -1.75 2.54 4.39
N ASP A 46 -2.69 1.60 4.34
CA ASP A 46 -3.01 0.73 5.48
C ASP A 46 -1.85 -0.24 5.78
N LEU A 47 -1.17 -0.76 4.75
CA LEU A 47 0.03 -1.58 4.93
C LEU A 47 1.19 -0.77 5.53
N GLN A 48 1.43 0.47 5.07
CA GLN A 48 2.44 1.34 5.67
C GLN A 48 2.16 1.58 7.17
N LYS A 49 0.93 1.99 7.51
CA LYS A 49 0.53 2.20 8.91
C LYS A 49 0.67 0.93 9.76
N GLY A 50 0.31 -0.22 9.21
CA GLY A 50 0.44 -1.51 9.88
C GLY A 50 1.90 -1.87 10.17
N VAL A 51 2.79 -1.69 9.19
CA VAL A 51 4.23 -1.95 9.34
C VAL A 51 4.86 -0.95 10.31
N ASP A 52 4.49 0.32 10.27
CA ASP A 52 5.00 1.35 11.20
C ASP A 52 4.59 1.02 12.65
N ALA A 53 3.32 0.64 12.87
CA ALA A 53 2.84 0.23 14.18
C ALA A 53 3.53 -1.04 14.68
N LEU A 54 3.76 -2.02 13.80
CA LEU A 54 4.50 -3.24 14.12
C LEU A 54 5.96 -2.92 14.46
N ALA A 55 6.61 -2.05 13.69
CA ALA A 55 7.98 -1.61 13.94
C ALA A 55 8.09 -0.95 15.33
N LEU A 56 7.19 -0.02 15.66
CA LEU A 56 7.14 0.60 16.99
C LEU A 56 6.92 -0.42 18.12
N ALA A 57 6.01 -1.37 17.92
CA ALA A 57 5.77 -2.41 18.92
C ALA A 57 7.00 -3.32 19.12
N THR A 58 7.69 -3.70 18.05
CA THR A 58 8.93 -4.48 18.15
C THR A 58 10.08 -3.67 18.74
N ALA A 59 10.19 -2.38 18.41
CA ALA A 59 11.21 -1.48 18.93
C ALA A 59 11.02 -1.21 20.43
N ALA A 60 9.79 -1.19 20.92
CA ALA A 60 9.50 -1.05 22.35
C ALA A 60 10.09 -2.20 23.20
N GLU A 61 10.34 -3.36 22.60
CA GLU A 61 10.99 -4.49 23.27
C GLU A 61 12.53 -4.38 23.32
N LEU A 62 13.13 -3.43 22.57
CA LEU A 62 14.58 -3.24 22.46
C LEU A 62 15.16 -2.41 23.61
N ASP A 63 15.13 -2.96 24.81
CA ASP A 63 15.60 -2.34 26.06
C ASP A 63 17.09 -2.61 26.42
N GLY A 64 17.87 -3.15 25.48
CA GLY A 64 19.31 -3.43 25.66
C GLY A 64 19.65 -4.63 26.55
N ARG A 65 18.66 -5.49 26.84
CA ARG A 65 18.86 -6.76 27.56
C ARG A 65 19.21 -7.90 26.61
N SER A 66 19.75 -8.98 27.17
CA SER A 66 20.11 -10.17 26.38
C SER A 66 18.93 -10.87 25.69
N ASP A 67 17.69 -10.59 26.10
CA ASP A 67 16.48 -11.21 25.58
C ASP A 67 15.63 -10.25 24.73
N SER A 68 16.09 -9.00 24.49
CA SER A 68 15.31 -7.97 23.81
C SER A 68 14.87 -8.39 22.40
N ILE A 69 15.78 -8.92 21.56
CA ILE A 69 15.43 -9.43 20.21
C ILE A 69 14.47 -10.63 20.30
N THR A 70 14.60 -11.48 21.31
CA THR A 70 13.67 -12.61 21.52
C THR A 70 12.26 -12.10 21.79
N ARG A 71 12.10 -11.09 22.67
CA ARG A 71 10.80 -10.46 22.94
C ARG A 71 10.27 -9.69 21.73
N ALA A 72 11.11 -8.96 21.02
CA ALA A 72 10.73 -8.28 19.77
C ALA A 72 10.23 -9.27 18.71
N ASN A 73 10.89 -10.42 18.55
CA ASN A 73 10.44 -11.48 17.65
C ASN A 73 9.10 -12.08 18.09
N LEU A 74 8.89 -12.29 19.39
CA LEU A 74 7.60 -12.72 19.92
C LEU A 74 6.50 -11.69 19.59
N ALA A 75 6.74 -10.41 19.89
CA ALA A 75 5.83 -9.32 19.57
C ALA A 75 5.47 -9.29 18.07
N LYS A 76 6.47 -9.40 17.17
CA LYS A 76 6.24 -9.51 15.73
C LYS A 76 5.32 -10.69 15.37
N THR A 77 5.56 -11.87 15.95
CA THR A 77 4.77 -13.08 15.66
C THR A 77 3.33 -13.00 16.20
N THR A 78 3.13 -12.33 17.34
CA THR A 78 1.82 -12.26 18.02
C THR A 78 0.97 -11.09 17.51
N LEU A 79 1.59 -9.99 17.11
CA LEU A 79 0.88 -8.76 16.73
C LEU A 79 0.55 -8.69 15.23
N LEU A 80 1.25 -9.46 14.37
CA LEU A 80 0.93 -9.53 12.95
C LEU A 80 -0.35 -10.34 12.71
N THR A 81 -1.48 -9.67 12.83
CA THR A 81 -2.83 -10.27 12.75
C THR A 81 -3.70 -9.63 11.66
N ASN A 82 -3.17 -8.64 10.95
CA ASN A 82 -3.88 -7.89 9.93
C ASN A 82 -4.13 -8.74 8.66
N LYS A 83 -5.16 -8.34 7.92
CA LYS A 83 -5.57 -8.97 6.68
C LYS A 83 -5.73 -7.92 5.60
N THR A 84 -5.20 -8.17 4.41
CA THR A 84 -5.42 -7.31 3.26
C THR A 84 -6.80 -7.57 2.66
N LYS A 85 -7.41 -6.51 2.17
CA LYS A 85 -8.69 -6.53 1.45
C LYS A 85 -8.48 -6.04 0.03
N PHE A 86 -9.52 -6.16 -0.79
CA PHE A 86 -9.60 -5.59 -2.14
C PHE A 86 -8.82 -6.32 -3.24
N SER A 87 -8.31 -7.52 -3.00
CA SER A 87 -7.74 -8.37 -4.06
C SER A 87 -8.81 -9.23 -4.74
N THR A 88 -8.62 -9.50 -6.04
CA THR A 88 -9.46 -10.42 -6.83
C THR A 88 -9.23 -11.88 -6.44
N ALA A 89 -8.07 -12.19 -5.86
CA ALA A 89 -7.75 -13.52 -5.33
C ALA A 89 -8.36 -13.77 -3.93
N GLY A 90 -9.18 -12.83 -3.45
CA GLY A 90 -9.71 -12.85 -2.10
C GLY A 90 -8.81 -12.11 -1.13
N ASP A 91 -8.83 -12.56 0.11
CA ASP A 91 -8.56 -11.77 1.28
C ASP A 91 -7.31 -12.42 1.94
N HIS A 92 -6.16 -11.73 1.96
CA HIS A 92 -4.87 -12.35 2.36
C HIS A 92 -4.51 -12.00 3.79
N THR A 93 -4.41 -13.02 4.65
CA THR A 93 -3.93 -12.84 6.04
C THR A 93 -2.43 -12.66 6.01
N LEU A 94 -1.94 -11.54 6.56
CA LEU A 94 -0.50 -11.27 6.59
C LEU A 94 0.22 -12.34 7.41
N ALA A 95 1.31 -12.83 6.86
CA ALA A 95 2.20 -13.78 7.49
C ALA A 95 3.61 -13.18 7.64
N LEU A 96 4.43 -13.80 8.48
CA LEU A 96 5.83 -13.36 8.66
C LEU A 96 6.63 -13.38 7.35
N ALA A 97 6.22 -14.17 6.36
CA ALA A 97 6.83 -14.20 5.03
C ALA A 97 6.58 -12.92 4.22
N ASP A 98 5.54 -12.14 4.56
CA ASP A 98 5.18 -10.89 3.89
C ASP A 98 5.93 -9.67 4.46
N VAL A 99 6.63 -9.84 5.58
CA VAL A 99 7.25 -8.76 6.33
C VAL A 99 8.73 -9.04 6.55
N THR A 100 9.59 -8.12 6.11
CA THR A 100 11.01 -8.14 6.45
C THR A 100 11.23 -7.28 7.68
N VAL A 101 11.84 -7.84 8.73
CA VAL A 101 12.25 -7.11 9.93
C VAL A 101 13.74 -7.29 10.12
N THR A 102 14.45 -6.17 10.21
CA THR A 102 15.90 -6.11 10.36
C THR A 102 16.22 -5.33 11.63
N TYR A 103 16.89 -5.95 12.59
CA TYR A 103 17.39 -5.27 13.78
C TYR A 103 18.76 -4.65 13.46
N LEU A 104 18.95 -3.40 13.89
CA LEU A 104 20.16 -2.64 13.61
C LEU A 104 20.91 -2.38 14.93
N THR A 105 22.24 -2.46 14.88
CA THR A 105 23.14 -2.14 16.02
C THR A 105 23.61 -0.69 15.99
N GLY A 106 23.32 0.01 14.90
CA GLY A 106 23.68 1.40 14.71
C GLY A 106 23.11 1.92 13.41
N ILE A 107 23.45 3.17 13.12
CA ILE A 107 23.11 3.86 11.89
C ILE A 107 24.36 4.55 11.33
N PRO A 108 24.42 4.77 10.01
CA PRO A 108 25.46 5.61 9.41
C PRO A 108 25.55 6.97 10.10
N ALA A 109 26.76 7.52 10.17
CA ALA A 109 27.00 8.83 10.79
C ALA A 109 26.44 10.02 9.97
N ASP A 110 26.16 9.80 8.69
CA ASP A 110 25.59 10.79 7.77
C ASP A 110 24.19 10.34 7.35
N ASP A 111 23.18 11.18 7.60
CA ASP A 111 21.77 10.92 7.30
C ASP A 111 21.47 10.79 5.79
N SER A 112 22.39 11.21 4.93
CA SER A 112 22.27 11.02 3.47
C SER A 112 22.55 9.59 3.03
N ILE A 113 23.18 8.78 3.89
CA ILE A 113 23.50 7.39 3.61
C ILE A 113 22.26 6.52 3.83
N LYS A 114 21.67 6.04 2.73
CA LYS A 114 20.52 5.14 2.77
C LYS A 114 20.91 3.73 3.22
N LEU A 115 20.04 3.10 4.00
CA LEU A 115 20.09 1.66 4.26
C LEU A 115 19.14 0.92 3.31
N SER A 116 19.58 -0.24 2.83
CA SER A 116 18.70 -1.22 2.18
C SER A 116 17.79 -1.92 3.21
N ALA A 117 16.77 -2.65 2.74
CA ALA A 117 15.91 -3.46 3.61
C ALA A 117 16.69 -4.51 4.42
N ALA A 118 17.85 -4.94 3.93
CA ALA A 118 18.76 -5.85 4.61
C ALA A 118 19.66 -5.17 5.65
N GLY A 119 19.54 -3.86 5.86
CA GLY A 119 20.39 -3.10 6.80
C GLY A 119 21.80 -2.81 6.26
N VAL A 120 22.03 -2.96 4.96
CA VAL A 120 23.34 -2.68 4.33
C VAL A 120 23.31 -1.28 3.71
N ASP A 121 24.36 -0.48 3.95
CA ASP A 121 24.51 0.87 3.42
C ASP A 121 25.14 0.92 2.02
N ALA A 122 25.21 2.12 1.43
CA ALA A 122 25.77 2.34 0.10
C ALA A 122 27.28 2.05 -0.02
N ASN A 123 28.00 2.01 1.11
CA ASN A 123 29.43 1.69 1.18
C ASN A 123 29.66 0.18 1.41
N GLY A 124 28.59 -0.61 1.56
CA GLY A 124 28.65 -2.04 1.81
C GLY A 124 28.81 -2.42 3.28
N VAL A 125 28.67 -1.49 4.22
CA VAL A 125 28.68 -1.80 5.66
C VAL A 125 27.35 -2.41 6.05
N ASN A 126 27.38 -3.55 6.73
CA ASN A 126 26.19 -4.21 7.25
C ASN A 126 25.94 -3.79 8.70
N TRP A 127 24.81 -3.13 8.91
CA TRP A 127 24.34 -2.68 10.23
C TRP A 127 23.35 -3.65 10.87
N ALA A 128 22.92 -4.68 10.13
CA ALA A 128 22.00 -5.69 10.63
C ALA A 128 22.70 -6.65 11.60
N SER A 129 22.02 -6.97 12.69
CA SER A 129 22.49 -7.97 13.66
C SER A 129 21.36 -8.82 14.20
N THR A 130 21.72 -10.03 14.63
CA THR A 130 20.86 -10.90 15.43
C THR A 130 21.30 -10.94 16.90
N ASP A 131 22.35 -10.21 17.27
CA ASP A 131 22.84 -10.12 18.65
C ASP A 131 21.97 -9.14 19.45
N PRO A 132 21.26 -9.61 20.50
CA PRO A 132 20.39 -8.76 21.31
C PRO A 132 21.14 -7.70 22.14
N LYS A 133 22.47 -7.75 22.20
CA LYS A 133 23.30 -6.81 22.98
C LYS A 133 24.16 -5.87 22.12
N ALA A 134 24.17 -6.06 20.80
CA ALA A 134 25.06 -5.33 19.91
C ALA A 134 24.55 -3.92 19.59
#